data_AF-A0A812URT0-F1
#
_entry.id   AF-A0A812URT0-F1
#
_cell.length_a   1.000
_cell.length_b   1.000
_cell.length_c   1.000
_cell.angle_alpha   90.00
_cell.angle_beta   90.00
_cell.angle_gamma   90.00
#
_symmetry.space_group_name_H-M   'P 1'
#
loop_
_entity.id
_entity.type
_entity.pdbx_description
1 polymer ?
#
loop_
_entity_poly.entity_id
_entity_poly.type
_entity_poly.pdbx_seq_one_letter_code
_entity_poly.pdbx_strand_id
1 'polypeptide(L)'
;EEWEEWFLADLKQSLQPSKPGSQVQIVTESGRELFDWQPLKDFYQEAGSDVVLMAIVRDEETAQWISKVDEDPADLQSAPTKMKDVLAVVMTAVHADGGCLAFASERLRDDTDVVLAASRSDPSALKFASERLRDDPEVVLPAVGVDHDARALQWAGKRWREDKAFALRAVAKNGQAIRRLSPHLAADREVVLAAVSQDGRALDCLSAELQDDEEVVLAALSETCDAIVSASQRLQADREFLLLAVKLGSGILDLVSQEFQERDLQNCCESFGRGRLSCWEVYDGCSEGEFRGFSD
;
A
#
# COMPACT_ATOMS: atom_id res chain seq x y z
N GLU A 1 16.94 -25.58 11.43
CA GLU A 1 17.56 -25.28 10.13
C GLU A 1 16.75 -25.84 8.95
N GLU A 2 16.24 -27.08 8.97
CA GLU A 2 15.45 -27.63 7.83
C GLU A 2 14.00 -27.11 7.65
N TRP A 3 13.48 -26.27 8.56
CA TRP A 3 12.07 -25.82 8.56
C TRP A 3 11.86 -24.36 8.14
N GLU A 4 12.93 -23.63 7.79
CA GLU A 4 12.84 -22.19 7.51
C GLU A 4 12.10 -21.84 6.19
N GLU A 5 11.96 -22.82 5.29
CA GLU A 5 11.29 -22.66 3.99
C GLU A 5 9.92 -23.36 3.89
N TRP A 6 9.44 -24.00 4.96
CA TRP A 6 8.17 -24.74 4.91
C TRP A 6 6.96 -23.80 4.96
N PHE A 7 5.98 -24.09 4.11
CA PHE A 7 4.64 -23.52 4.20
C PHE A 7 3.74 -24.44 5.04
N LEU A 8 2.64 -23.89 5.56
CA LEU A 8 1.64 -24.67 6.29
C LEU A 8 1.03 -25.80 5.44
N ALA A 9 0.99 -25.64 4.12
CA ALA A 9 0.58 -26.67 3.17
C ALA A 9 1.43 -27.95 3.28
N ASP A 10 2.75 -27.82 3.41
CA ASP A 10 3.69 -28.94 3.49
C ASP A 10 3.47 -29.75 4.78
N LEU A 11 3.24 -29.03 5.89
CA LEU A 11 2.93 -29.63 7.18
C LEU A 11 1.60 -30.40 7.15
N LYS A 12 0.56 -29.83 6.54
CA LYS A 12 -0.74 -30.52 6.38
C LYS A 12 -0.63 -31.79 5.53
N GLN A 13 0.16 -31.77 4.46
CA GLN A 13 0.36 -32.94 3.60
C GLN A 13 1.00 -34.11 4.37
N SER A 14 1.88 -33.81 5.34
CA SER A 14 2.54 -34.83 6.17
C SER A 14 1.61 -35.52 7.19
N LEU A 15 0.53 -34.86 7.60
CA LEU A 15 -0.32 -35.30 8.72
C LEU A 15 -1.37 -36.38 8.37
N GLN A 16 -1.43 -36.82 7.10
CA GLN A 16 -2.28 -37.90 6.56
C GLN A 16 -3.61 -38.10 7.32
N PRO A 17 -4.68 -37.37 6.99
CA PRO A 17 -5.94 -37.46 7.73
C PRO A 17 -6.50 -38.89 7.73
N SER A 18 -6.90 -39.37 8.91
CA SER A 18 -7.42 -40.72 9.13
C SER A 18 -8.75 -41.03 8.42
N LYS A 19 -9.42 -40.03 7.83
CA LYS A 19 -10.66 -40.19 7.05
C LYS A 19 -10.50 -39.67 5.62
N PRO A 20 -10.87 -40.45 4.59
CA PRO A 20 -10.92 -39.98 3.20
C PRO A 20 -11.85 -38.77 3.07
N GLY A 21 -11.43 -37.73 2.33
CA GLY A 21 -12.24 -36.51 2.09
C GLY A 21 -12.19 -35.46 3.21
N SER A 22 -11.46 -35.71 4.31
CA SER A 22 -11.29 -34.73 5.38
C SER A 22 -10.04 -33.86 5.17
N GLN A 23 -10.12 -32.58 5.53
CA GLN A 23 -9.02 -31.62 5.44
C GLN A 23 -8.44 -31.35 6.84
N VAL A 24 -7.11 -31.31 6.94
CA VAL A 24 -6.40 -30.94 8.16
C VAL A 24 -6.26 -29.42 8.22
N GLN A 25 -6.72 -28.81 9.30
CA GLN A 25 -6.42 -27.43 9.64
C GLN A 25 -5.43 -27.42 10.81
N ILE A 26 -4.46 -26.52 10.76
CA ILE A 26 -3.50 -26.36 11.84
C ILE A 26 -3.93 -25.15 12.67
N VAL A 27 -3.96 -25.31 13.99
CA VAL A 27 -4.27 -24.24 14.92
C VAL A 27 -3.19 -24.15 15.98
N THR A 28 -2.96 -22.95 16.50
CA THR A 28 -2.07 -22.71 17.63
C THR A 28 -2.73 -23.11 18.95
N GLU A 29 -1.95 -23.18 20.04
CA GLU A 29 -2.47 -23.40 21.40
C GLU A 29 -3.52 -22.36 21.83
N SER A 30 -3.41 -21.11 21.36
CA SER A 30 -4.38 -20.05 21.63
C SER A 30 -5.69 -20.19 20.84
N GLY A 31 -5.79 -21.21 19.97
CA GLY A 31 -6.95 -21.45 19.11
C GLY A 31 -6.95 -20.63 17.83
N ARG A 32 -5.89 -19.86 17.53
CA ARG A 32 -5.76 -19.15 16.24
C ARG A 32 -5.52 -20.15 15.12
N GLU A 33 -6.36 -20.08 14.08
CA GLU A 33 -6.22 -20.93 12.89
C GLU A 33 -5.09 -20.46 11.97
N LEU A 34 -4.34 -21.42 11.43
CA LEU A 34 -3.20 -21.20 10.55
C LEU A 34 -3.49 -21.67 9.12
N PHE A 35 -3.30 -20.79 8.15
CA PHE A 35 -3.70 -21.01 6.76
C PHE A 35 -2.50 -21.28 5.84
N ASP A 36 -2.75 -21.95 4.72
CA ASP A 36 -1.70 -22.54 3.88
C ASP A 36 -0.71 -21.54 3.29
N TRP A 37 -1.17 -20.32 3.02
CA TRP A 37 -0.38 -19.21 2.51
C TRP A 37 0.51 -18.54 3.57
N GLN A 38 0.34 -18.85 4.86
CA GLN A 38 1.15 -18.24 5.91
C GLN A 38 2.51 -18.96 6.04
N PRO A 39 3.64 -18.22 6.04
CA PRO A 39 4.94 -18.80 6.31
C PRO A 39 5.02 -19.33 7.74
N LEU A 40 5.56 -20.54 7.96
CA LEU A 40 5.75 -21.06 9.32
C LEU A 40 6.71 -20.16 10.15
N LYS A 41 7.69 -19.53 9.49
CA LYS A 41 8.68 -18.66 10.13
C LYS A 41 8.07 -17.47 10.87
N ASP A 42 6.95 -16.93 10.37
CA ASP A 42 6.28 -15.78 10.98
C ASP A 42 5.73 -16.14 12.37
N PHE A 43 5.39 -17.42 12.58
CA PHE A 43 4.93 -17.93 13.87
C PHE A 43 6.08 -18.23 14.84
N TYR A 44 7.21 -18.74 14.35
CA TYR A 44 8.37 -19.03 15.20
C TYR A 44 8.95 -17.75 15.83
N GLN A 45 8.92 -16.63 15.12
CA GLN A 45 9.42 -15.35 15.63
C GLN A 45 8.52 -14.76 16.74
N GLU A 46 7.21 -15.01 16.71
CA GLU A 46 6.28 -14.57 17.75
C GLU A 46 6.32 -15.46 19.01
N ALA A 47 6.59 -16.76 18.88
CA ALA A 47 6.42 -17.73 19.96
C ALA A 47 7.64 -17.91 20.90
N GLY A 48 8.85 -17.54 20.47
CA GLY A 48 10.07 -17.51 21.30
C GLY A 48 10.65 -18.86 21.78
N SER A 49 9.87 -19.95 21.80
CA SER A 49 10.25 -21.36 22.05
C SER A 49 9.11 -22.33 21.69
N ASP A 50 9.37 -23.65 21.74
CA ASP A 50 8.46 -24.80 21.44
C ASP A 50 7.01 -24.44 21.05
N VAL A 51 6.72 -24.52 19.75
CA VAL A 51 5.39 -24.21 19.20
C VAL A 51 4.51 -25.47 19.24
N VAL A 52 3.42 -25.44 20.02
CA VAL A 52 2.40 -26.48 19.99
C VAL A 52 1.39 -26.16 18.88
N LEU A 53 1.41 -27.01 17.85
CA LEU A 53 0.44 -26.98 16.75
C LEU A 53 -0.55 -28.13 16.93
N MET A 54 -1.84 -27.81 16.92
CA MET A 54 -2.91 -28.79 16.96
C MET A 54 -3.49 -28.98 15.56
N ALA A 55 -3.66 -30.23 15.15
CA ALA A 55 -4.32 -30.58 13.90
C ALA A 55 -5.81 -30.82 14.15
N ILE A 56 -6.67 -30.03 13.52
CA ILE A 56 -8.13 -30.21 13.53
C ILE A 56 -8.54 -30.84 12.20
N VAL A 57 -9.22 -31.98 12.27
CA VAL A 57 -9.82 -32.63 11.10
C VAL A 57 -11.21 -32.03 10.87
N ARG A 58 -11.42 -31.43 9.70
CA ARG A 58 -12.71 -30.85 9.30
C ARG A 58 -13.63 -31.90 8.69
N ASP A 59 -14.93 -31.65 8.81
CA ASP A 59 -15.93 -32.47 8.13
C ASP A 59 -15.86 -32.29 6.61
N GLU A 60 -16.35 -33.29 5.89
CA GLU A 60 -16.27 -33.37 4.43
C GLU A 60 -17.02 -32.22 3.75
N GLU A 61 -18.15 -31.77 4.31
CA GLU A 61 -18.93 -30.66 3.77
C GLU A 61 -18.11 -29.36 3.79
N THR A 62 -17.47 -29.05 4.91
CA THR A 62 -16.61 -27.88 5.05
C THR A 62 -15.40 -27.95 4.12
N ALA A 63 -14.74 -29.11 4.02
CA ALA A 63 -13.58 -29.30 3.14
C ALA A 63 -13.94 -29.08 1.65
N GLN A 64 -15.08 -29.61 1.20
CA GLN A 64 -15.57 -29.39 -0.17
C GLN A 64 -15.82 -27.90 -0.44
N TRP A 65 -16.38 -27.18 0.51
CA TRP A 65 -16.57 -25.73 0.36
C TRP A 65 -15.27 -24.96 0.35
N ILE A 66 -14.28 -25.35 1.16
CA ILE A 66 -12.94 -24.72 1.11
C ILE A 66 -12.33 -24.88 -0.28
N SER A 67 -12.31 -26.09 -0.83
CA SER A 67 -11.79 -26.31 -2.20
C SER A 67 -12.58 -25.52 -3.25
N LYS A 68 -13.91 -25.45 -3.10
CA LYS A 68 -14.77 -24.74 -4.05
C LYS A 68 -14.50 -23.22 -4.05
N VAL A 69 -14.39 -22.60 -2.88
CA VAL A 69 -14.10 -21.15 -2.78
C VAL A 69 -12.64 -20.80 -3.05
N ASP A 70 -11.74 -21.77 -2.92
CA ASP A 70 -10.33 -21.64 -3.34
C ASP A 70 -10.21 -21.58 -4.87
N GLU A 71 -11.03 -22.36 -5.60
CA GLU A 71 -11.13 -22.31 -7.06
C GLU A 71 -11.86 -21.04 -7.56
N ASP A 72 -13.02 -20.71 -6.99
CA ASP A 72 -13.79 -19.51 -7.30
C ASP A 72 -14.35 -18.85 -6.03
N PRO A 73 -13.77 -17.73 -5.56
CA PRO A 73 -14.23 -17.04 -4.35
C PRO A 73 -15.70 -16.60 -4.40
N ALA A 74 -16.22 -16.29 -5.61
CA ALA A 74 -17.60 -15.83 -5.78
C ALA A 74 -18.63 -16.90 -5.40
N ASP A 75 -18.24 -18.18 -5.37
CA ASP A 75 -19.11 -19.27 -4.95
C ASP A 75 -19.60 -19.13 -3.50
N LEU A 76 -18.89 -18.37 -2.66
CA LEU A 76 -19.34 -18.03 -1.31
C LEU A 76 -20.71 -17.35 -1.31
N GLN A 77 -21.07 -16.60 -2.36
CA GLN A 77 -22.40 -15.98 -2.50
C GLN A 77 -23.52 -17.03 -2.46
N SER A 78 -23.30 -18.19 -3.09
CA SER A 78 -24.26 -19.29 -3.18
C SER A 78 -24.23 -20.23 -1.97
N ALA A 79 -23.24 -20.06 -1.09
CA ALA A 79 -23.03 -20.96 0.03
C ALA A 79 -24.19 -20.94 1.04
N PRO A 80 -24.51 -22.09 1.68
CA PRO A 80 -25.44 -22.15 2.80
C PRO A 80 -25.05 -21.19 3.93
N THR A 81 -26.03 -20.71 4.68
CA THR A 81 -25.81 -19.76 5.80
C THR A 81 -24.80 -20.30 6.84
N LYS A 82 -24.81 -21.61 7.08
CA LYS A 82 -23.84 -22.31 7.93
C LYS A 82 -22.41 -22.07 7.43
N MET A 83 -22.16 -22.22 6.13
CA MET A 83 -20.81 -22.09 5.54
C MET A 83 -20.33 -20.64 5.49
N LYS A 84 -21.26 -19.69 5.31
CA LYS A 84 -20.98 -18.25 5.43
C LYS A 84 -20.59 -17.81 6.84
N ASP A 85 -20.79 -18.66 7.85
CA ASP A 85 -20.35 -18.44 9.23
C ASP A 85 -19.16 -19.32 9.64
N VAL A 86 -18.66 -20.18 8.73
CA VAL A 86 -17.44 -20.96 8.99
C VAL A 86 -16.23 -20.10 8.67
N LEU A 87 -15.42 -19.82 9.71
CA LEU A 87 -14.25 -18.94 9.63
C LEU A 87 -13.37 -19.29 8.44
N ALA A 88 -12.99 -20.55 8.28
CA ALA A 88 -12.05 -20.91 7.24
C ALA A 88 -12.59 -20.86 5.82
N VAL A 89 -13.86 -21.21 5.60
CA VAL A 89 -14.48 -21.06 4.27
C VAL A 89 -14.47 -19.59 3.87
N VAL A 90 -14.84 -18.70 4.79
CA VAL A 90 -14.81 -17.26 4.55
C VAL A 90 -13.37 -16.75 4.41
N MET A 91 -12.43 -17.18 5.26
CA MET A 91 -11.03 -16.76 5.21
C MET A 91 -10.36 -17.12 3.88
N THR A 92 -10.59 -18.33 3.37
CA THR A 92 -10.10 -18.73 2.04
C THR A 92 -10.67 -17.82 0.96
N ALA A 93 -11.98 -17.57 0.97
CA ALA A 93 -12.61 -16.69 -0.02
C ALA A 93 -12.12 -15.24 0.03
N VAL A 94 -12.06 -14.62 1.22
CA VAL A 94 -11.66 -13.21 1.36
C VAL A 94 -10.17 -12.97 1.12
N HIS A 95 -9.35 -14.01 1.23
CA HIS A 95 -7.94 -13.92 0.89
C HIS A 95 -7.75 -13.78 -0.63
N ALA A 96 -8.49 -14.57 -1.40
CA ALA A 96 -8.47 -14.53 -2.86
C ALA A 96 -9.22 -13.30 -3.43
N ASP A 97 -10.39 -12.96 -2.87
CA ASP A 97 -11.15 -11.76 -3.22
C ASP A 97 -11.79 -11.13 -1.97
N GLY A 98 -11.22 -10.01 -1.52
CA GLY A 98 -11.72 -9.26 -0.36
C GLY A 98 -13.21 -8.87 -0.45
N GLY A 99 -13.76 -8.72 -1.66
CA GLY A 99 -15.17 -8.45 -1.91
C GLY A 99 -16.11 -9.53 -1.35
N CYS A 100 -15.62 -10.76 -1.16
CA CYS A 100 -16.37 -11.88 -0.59
C CYS A 100 -16.83 -11.64 0.85
N LEU A 101 -16.22 -10.67 1.56
CA LEU A 101 -16.65 -10.26 2.90
C LEU A 101 -18.14 -9.86 2.94
N ALA A 102 -18.69 -9.40 1.81
CA ALA A 102 -20.12 -9.08 1.66
C ALA A 102 -21.06 -10.25 2.00
N PHE A 103 -20.61 -11.48 1.77
CA PHE A 103 -21.41 -12.70 1.90
C PHE A 103 -21.22 -13.40 3.25
N ALA A 104 -20.22 -12.99 4.02
CA ALA A 104 -19.93 -13.54 5.33
C ALA A 104 -21.04 -13.21 6.35
N SER A 105 -21.15 -14.05 7.38
CA SER A 105 -22.05 -13.81 8.50
C SER A 105 -21.77 -12.46 9.18
N GLU A 106 -22.76 -11.90 9.88
CA GLU A 106 -22.54 -10.67 10.65
C GLU A 106 -21.42 -10.80 11.67
N ARG A 107 -21.29 -11.98 12.29
CA ARG A 107 -20.23 -12.30 13.25
C ARG A 107 -18.85 -12.19 12.61
N LEU A 108 -18.66 -12.74 11.40
CA LEU A 108 -17.37 -12.69 10.70
C LEU A 108 -17.11 -11.33 10.03
N ARG A 109 -18.15 -10.57 9.68
CA ARG A 109 -18.01 -9.16 9.28
C ARG A 109 -17.64 -8.22 10.44
N ASP A 110 -17.78 -8.69 11.68
CA ASP A 110 -17.30 -8.02 12.90
C ASP A 110 -16.03 -8.67 13.47
N ASP A 111 -15.40 -9.60 12.74
CA ASP A 111 -14.13 -10.21 13.14
C ASP A 111 -12.95 -9.42 12.57
N THR A 112 -12.05 -8.99 13.44
CA THR A 112 -10.92 -8.14 13.07
C THR A 112 -9.96 -8.83 12.09
N ASP A 113 -9.66 -10.11 12.29
CA ASP A 113 -8.70 -10.84 11.45
C ASP A 113 -9.26 -11.07 10.04
N VAL A 114 -10.54 -11.43 9.95
CA VAL A 114 -11.25 -11.61 8.68
C VAL A 114 -11.31 -10.29 7.91
N VAL A 115 -11.67 -9.19 8.57
CA VAL A 115 -11.78 -7.88 7.93
C VAL A 115 -10.41 -7.36 7.49
N LEU A 116 -9.36 -7.55 8.29
CA LEU A 116 -8.00 -7.19 7.91
C LEU A 116 -7.51 -8.01 6.71
N ALA A 117 -7.78 -9.32 6.68
CA ALA A 117 -7.45 -10.17 5.54
C ALA A 117 -8.17 -9.70 4.26
N ALA A 118 -9.48 -9.46 4.35
CA ALA A 118 -10.28 -8.96 3.24
C ALA A 118 -9.77 -7.60 2.74
N SER A 119 -9.45 -6.68 3.65
CA SER A 119 -9.00 -5.32 3.32
C SER A 119 -7.61 -5.27 2.69
N ARG A 120 -6.77 -6.27 2.93
CA ARG A 120 -5.48 -6.43 2.24
C ARG A 120 -5.65 -6.89 0.79
N SER A 121 -6.68 -7.68 0.51
CA SER A 121 -7.00 -8.16 -0.84
C SER A 121 -7.76 -7.10 -1.64
N ASP A 122 -8.84 -6.54 -1.08
CA ASP A 122 -9.57 -5.38 -1.62
C ASP A 122 -9.82 -4.35 -0.51
N PRO A 123 -9.14 -3.19 -0.53
CA PRO A 123 -9.38 -2.10 0.43
C PRO A 123 -10.83 -1.61 0.49
N SER A 124 -11.62 -1.84 -0.56
CA SER A 124 -13.05 -1.51 -0.61
C SER A 124 -13.91 -2.47 0.20
N ALA A 125 -13.38 -3.64 0.58
CA ALA A 125 -14.06 -4.63 1.42
C ALA A 125 -14.44 -4.07 2.79
N LEU A 126 -13.72 -3.06 3.30
CA LEU A 126 -14.06 -2.34 4.53
C LEU A 126 -15.52 -1.86 4.57
N LYS A 127 -16.16 -1.59 3.42
CA LYS A 127 -17.56 -1.19 3.36
C LYS A 127 -18.54 -2.24 3.92
N PHE A 128 -18.14 -3.51 3.93
CA PHE A 128 -18.93 -4.63 4.42
C PHE A 128 -18.65 -4.95 5.89
N ALA A 129 -17.56 -4.44 6.46
CA ALA A 129 -17.24 -4.61 7.87
C ALA A 129 -18.29 -3.93 8.76
N SER A 130 -18.37 -4.38 10.01
CA SER A 130 -19.23 -3.78 11.02
C SER A 130 -18.91 -2.28 11.19
N GLU A 131 -19.89 -1.50 11.66
CA GLU A 131 -19.67 -0.09 12.01
C GLU A 131 -18.54 0.06 13.04
N ARG A 132 -18.48 -0.85 14.03
CA ARG A 132 -17.45 -0.86 15.05
C ARG A 132 -16.04 -0.94 14.47
N LEU A 133 -15.81 -1.85 13.50
CA LEU A 133 -14.50 -2.02 12.87
C LEU A 133 -14.17 -0.91 11.86
N ARG A 134 -15.17 -0.36 11.15
CA ARG A 134 -14.98 0.84 10.31
C ARG A 134 -14.64 2.09 11.14
N ASP A 135 -15.00 2.08 12.41
CA ASP A 135 -14.69 3.11 13.39
C ASP A 135 -13.38 2.84 14.16
N ASP A 136 -12.64 1.77 13.85
CA ASP A 136 -11.38 1.41 14.48
C ASP A 136 -10.17 1.80 13.60
N PRO A 137 -9.34 2.77 14.03
CA PRO A 137 -8.13 3.17 13.30
C PRO A 137 -7.16 2.03 13.01
N GLU A 138 -7.03 1.06 13.91
CA GLU A 138 -6.07 -0.04 13.76
C GLU A 138 -6.51 -1.04 12.68
N VAL A 139 -7.79 -1.01 12.30
CA VAL A 139 -8.34 -1.80 11.19
C VAL A 139 -8.30 -1.00 9.88
N VAL A 140 -8.61 0.30 9.93
CA VAL A 140 -8.67 1.15 8.74
C VAL A 140 -7.28 1.47 8.20
N LEU A 141 -6.31 1.83 9.05
CA LEU A 141 -4.99 2.30 8.60
C LEU A 141 -4.19 1.26 7.79
N PRO A 142 -4.20 -0.04 8.14
CA PRO A 142 -3.58 -1.05 7.29
C PRO A 142 -4.14 -1.06 5.86
N ALA A 143 -5.45 -0.84 5.68
CA ALA A 143 -6.08 -0.81 4.36
C ALA A 143 -5.72 0.44 3.55
N VAL A 144 -5.42 1.57 4.23
CA VAL A 144 -5.02 2.83 3.57
C VAL A 144 -3.69 2.67 2.85
N GLY A 145 -2.73 1.93 3.42
CA GLY A 145 -1.42 1.73 2.82
C GLY A 145 -1.39 0.77 1.62
N VAL A 146 -2.44 -0.03 1.43
CA VAL A 146 -2.54 -1.01 0.33
C VAL A 146 -3.15 -0.38 -0.92
N ASP A 147 -4.06 0.58 -0.75
CA ASP A 147 -4.73 1.24 -1.87
C ASP A 147 -3.99 2.48 -2.33
N HIS A 148 -3.60 2.56 -3.61
CA HIS A 148 -3.02 3.77 -4.20
C HIS A 148 -3.89 5.03 -4.01
N ASP A 149 -5.23 4.90 -4.04
CA ASP A 149 -6.17 6.03 -3.93
C ASP A 149 -6.71 6.24 -2.50
N ALA A 150 -6.22 5.48 -1.52
CA ALA A 150 -6.70 5.49 -0.15
C ALA A 150 -8.24 5.39 -0.02
N ARG A 151 -8.93 4.64 -0.90
CA ARG A 151 -10.40 4.49 -0.92
C ARG A 151 -10.93 3.90 0.37
N ALA A 152 -10.12 3.13 1.10
CA ALA A 152 -10.41 2.66 2.46
C ALA A 152 -10.95 3.79 3.38
N LEU A 153 -10.41 5.01 3.28
CA LEU A 153 -10.83 6.17 4.08
C LEU A 153 -12.28 6.59 3.85
N GLN A 154 -12.85 6.26 2.68
CA GLN A 154 -14.25 6.59 2.37
C GLN A 154 -15.23 5.77 3.22
N TRP A 155 -14.79 4.65 3.78
CA TRP A 155 -15.57 3.77 4.63
C TRP A 155 -15.26 3.95 6.11
N ALA A 156 -14.13 4.59 6.44
CA ALA A 156 -13.79 4.95 7.80
C ALA A 156 -14.84 5.87 8.44
N GLY A 157 -15.00 5.74 9.76
CA GLY A 157 -15.82 6.61 10.58
C GLY A 157 -15.58 8.09 10.29
N LYS A 158 -16.67 8.88 10.14
CA LYS A 158 -16.57 10.30 9.74
C LYS A 158 -15.66 11.12 10.66
N ARG A 159 -15.67 10.81 11.97
CA ARG A 159 -14.84 11.50 12.98
C ARG A 159 -13.34 11.44 12.66
N TRP A 160 -12.88 10.39 12.00
CA TRP A 160 -11.46 10.20 11.70
C TRP A 160 -10.97 11.09 10.56
N ARG A 161 -11.88 11.60 9.70
CA ARG A 161 -11.53 12.55 8.64
C ARG A 161 -11.35 13.98 9.16
N GLU A 162 -11.63 14.22 10.44
CA GLU A 162 -11.45 15.49 11.14
C GLU A 162 -10.35 15.39 12.22
N ASP A 163 -9.85 14.18 12.49
CA ASP A 163 -8.80 13.95 13.47
C ASP A 163 -7.42 14.10 12.82
N LYS A 164 -6.67 15.12 13.25
CA LYS A 164 -5.34 15.42 12.72
C LYS A 164 -4.33 14.30 12.98
N ALA A 165 -4.37 13.64 14.15
CA ALA A 165 -3.43 12.58 14.48
C ALA A 165 -3.64 11.35 13.60
N PHE A 166 -4.90 10.99 13.35
CA PHE A 166 -5.29 9.96 12.39
C PHE A 166 -4.86 10.35 10.98
N ALA A 167 -5.11 11.58 10.55
CA ALA A 167 -4.70 12.07 9.23
C ALA A 167 -3.19 11.95 9.01
N LEU A 168 -2.37 12.36 9.97
CA LEU A 168 -0.91 12.22 9.90
C LEU A 168 -0.48 10.76 9.76
N ARG A 169 -1.11 9.83 10.51
CA ARG A 169 -0.86 8.39 10.37
C ARG A 169 -1.29 7.85 9.00
N ALA A 170 -2.39 8.35 8.45
CA ALA A 170 -2.91 7.94 7.15
C ALA A 170 -2.01 8.41 6.00
N VAL A 171 -1.62 9.70 5.98
CA VAL A 171 -0.74 10.25 4.94
C VAL A 171 0.67 9.66 5.02
N ALA A 172 1.16 9.32 6.21
CA ALA A 172 2.42 8.60 6.38
C ALA A 172 2.40 7.18 5.79
N LYS A 173 1.21 6.57 5.63
CA LYS A 173 1.05 5.28 4.94
C LYS A 173 0.83 5.45 3.45
N ASN A 174 0.08 6.47 3.04
CA ASN A 174 -0.18 6.83 1.66
C ASN A 174 -0.52 8.33 1.55
N GLY A 175 0.31 9.10 0.85
CA GLY A 175 0.19 10.54 0.67
C GLY A 175 -1.07 10.93 -0.08
N GLN A 176 -1.59 10.06 -0.96
CA GLN A 176 -2.88 10.24 -1.64
C GLN A 176 -4.07 10.21 -0.68
N ALA A 177 -3.89 9.78 0.57
CA ALA A 177 -4.91 9.87 1.63
C ALA A 177 -5.45 11.29 1.81
N ILE A 178 -4.62 12.32 1.53
CA ILE A 178 -5.01 13.72 1.67
C ILE A 178 -6.26 14.08 0.87
N ARG A 179 -6.48 13.42 -0.29
CA ARG A 179 -7.65 13.61 -1.17
C ARG A 179 -8.99 13.26 -0.48
N ARG A 180 -8.95 12.40 0.54
CA ARG A 180 -10.13 11.89 1.25
C ARG A 180 -10.33 12.52 2.63
N LEU A 181 -9.37 13.33 3.07
CA LEU A 181 -9.49 14.07 4.32
C LEU A 181 -10.45 15.25 4.14
N SER A 182 -10.86 15.82 5.26
CA SER A 182 -11.65 17.05 5.26
C SER A 182 -10.83 18.23 4.69
N PRO A 183 -11.48 19.23 4.08
CA PRO A 183 -10.77 20.37 3.49
C PRO A 183 -9.87 21.13 4.47
N HIS A 184 -10.21 21.16 5.77
CA HIS A 184 -9.40 21.84 6.78
C HIS A 184 -8.11 21.07 7.10
N LEU A 185 -8.12 19.73 7.08
CA LEU A 185 -6.90 18.93 7.23
C LEU A 185 -6.08 18.90 5.93
N ALA A 186 -6.73 18.92 4.77
CA ALA A 186 -6.05 19.02 3.48
C ALA A 186 -5.38 20.40 3.25
N ALA A 187 -5.72 21.40 4.06
CA ALA A 187 -5.05 22.70 4.12
C ALA A 187 -4.14 22.87 5.34
N ASP A 188 -4.09 21.88 6.25
CA ASP A 188 -3.19 21.92 7.40
C ASP A 188 -1.76 21.68 6.92
N ARG A 189 -0.86 22.64 7.21
CA ARG A 189 0.51 22.63 6.69
C ARG A 189 1.28 21.36 7.06
N GLU A 190 1.08 20.83 8.27
CA GLU A 190 1.79 19.65 8.73
C GLU A 190 1.32 18.40 7.99
N VAL A 191 0.01 18.27 7.78
CA VAL A 191 -0.60 17.17 7.00
C VAL A 191 -0.17 17.26 5.53
N VAL A 192 -0.20 18.45 4.94
CA VAL A 192 0.21 18.70 3.55
C VAL A 192 1.67 18.30 3.33
N LEU A 193 2.59 18.81 4.17
CA LEU A 193 4.01 18.49 4.05
C LEU A 193 4.26 16.99 4.24
N ALA A 194 3.61 16.37 5.23
CA ALA A 194 3.72 14.93 5.42
C ALA A 194 3.21 14.12 4.22
N ALA A 195 2.14 14.57 3.55
CA ALA A 195 1.58 13.91 2.38
C ALA A 195 2.50 14.01 1.16
N VAL A 196 2.97 15.22 0.80
CA VAL A 196 3.82 15.43 -0.38
C VAL A 196 5.22 14.87 -0.19
N SER A 197 5.73 14.79 1.04
CA SER A 197 6.99 14.10 1.33
C SER A 197 6.86 12.58 1.29
N GLN A 198 5.65 12.04 1.38
CA GLN A 198 5.41 10.59 1.26
C GLN A 198 5.17 10.17 -0.19
N ASP A 199 4.39 10.93 -0.96
CA ASP A 199 4.16 10.76 -2.40
C ASP A 199 4.05 12.15 -3.02
N GLY A 200 5.05 12.58 -3.80
CA GLY A 200 5.10 13.92 -4.38
C GLY A 200 3.93 14.20 -5.33
N ARG A 201 3.30 13.16 -5.88
CA ARG A 201 2.07 13.30 -6.70
C ARG A 201 0.86 13.71 -5.87
N ALA A 202 0.92 13.68 -4.55
CA ALA A 202 -0.14 14.21 -3.69
C ALA A 202 -0.37 15.72 -3.92
N LEU A 203 0.63 16.43 -4.48
CA LEU A 203 0.54 17.84 -4.88
C LEU A 203 -0.62 18.11 -5.86
N ASP A 204 -0.92 17.16 -6.76
CA ASP A 204 -2.06 17.25 -7.70
C ASP A 204 -3.41 17.37 -6.99
N CYS A 205 -3.50 16.85 -5.76
CA CYS A 205 -4.74 16.84 -4.98
C CYS A 205 -4.92 18.09 -4.12
N LEU A 206 -3.93 18.98 -4.07
CA LEU A 206 -3.97 20.20 -3.25
C LEU A 206 -4.67 21.36 -3.96
N SER A 207 -4.99 22.41 -3.20
CA SER A 207 -5.56 23.63 -3.78
C SER A 207 -4.52 24.40 -4.59
N ALA A 208 -4.99 25.26 -5.50
CA ALA A 208 -4.10 26.07 -6.33
C ALA A 208 -3.17 26.98 -5.50
N GLU A 209 -3.61 27.42 -4.31
CA GLU A 209 -2.78 28.20 -3.40
C GLU A 209 -1.60 27.39 -2.85
N LEU A 210 -1.80 26.10 -2.57
CA LEU A 210 -0.74 25.19 -2.08
C LEU A 210 0.17 24.70 -3.22
N GLN A 211 -0.37 24.59 -4.43
CA GLN A 211 0.42 24.34 -5.65
C GLN A 211 1.29 25.53 -6.06
N ASP A 212 1.03 26.72 -5.49
CA ASP A 212 1.84 27.93 -5.64
C ASP A 212 2.75 28.19 -4.41
N ASP A 213 2.67 27.37 -3.36
CA ASP A 213 3.53 27.47 -2.17
C ASP A 213 4.88 26.82 -2.44
N GLU A 214 5.92 27.64 -2.44
CA GLU A 214 7.29 27.22 -2.75
C GLU A 214 7.77 26.05 -1.87
N GLU A 215 7.53 26.09 -0.57
CA GLU A 215 8.00 25.05 0.36
C GLU A 215 7.29 23.72 0.12
N VAL A 216 5.98 23.76 -0.14
CA VAL A 216 5.19 22.57 -0.43
C VAL A 216 5.62 21.92 -1.74
N VAL A 217 5.83 22.71 -2.79
CA VAL A 217 6.26 22.20 -4.09
C VAL A 217 7.69 21.66 -4.03
N LEU A 218 8.61 22.32 -3.30
CA LEU A 218 9.97 21.80 -3.11
C LEU A 218 9.97 20.48 -2.33
N ALA A 219 9.11 20.35 -1.32
CA ALA A 219 8.94 19.10 -0.58
C ALA A 219 8.45 17.97 -1.51
N ALA A 220 7.49 18.25 -2.39
CA ALA A 220 7.03 17.28 -3.39
C ALA A 220 8.14 16.90 -4.40
N LEU A 221 8.91 17.89 -4.87
CA LEU A 221 10.01 17.68 -5.82
C LEU A 221 11.19 16.92 -5.22
N SER A 222 11.35 16.95 -3.89
CA SER A 222 12.35 16.13 -3.21
C SER A 222 12.03 14.64 -3.25
N GLU A 223 10.75 14.28 -3.49
CA GLU A 223 10.30 12.90 -3.65
C GLU A 223 10.24 12.50 -5.13
N THR A 224 9.59 13.30 -5.98
CA THR A 224 9.48 13.02 -7.44
C THR A 224 9.55 14.28 -8.30
N CYS A 225 10.34 14.25 -9.39
CA CYS A 225 10.40 15.37 -10.36
C CYS A 225 9.06 15.65 -11.03
N ASP A 226 8.25 14.61 -11.26
CA ASP A 226 6.99 14.72 -12.01
C ASP A 226 6.00 15.69 -11.34
N ALA A 227 6.17 15.94 -10.03
CA ALA A 227 5.37 16.89 -9.27
C ALA A 227 5.49 18.34 -9.79
N ILE A 228 6.51 18.69 -10.59
CA ILE A 228 6.61 20.04 -11.18
C ILE A 228 5.39 20.37 -12.04
N VAL A 229 4.81 19.37 -12.72
CA VAL A 229 3.67 19.57 -13.62
C VAL A 229 2.45 20.07 -12.84
N SER A 230 2.36 19.70 -11.57
CA SER A 230 1.32 20.12 -10.62
C SER A 230 1.56 21.50 -10.03
N ALA A 231 2.79 22.02 -10.09
CA ALA A 231 3.11 23.35 -9.59
C ALA A 231 2.44 24.44 -10.44
N SER A 232 2.25 25.63 -9.86
CA SER A 232 1.70 26.75 -10.60
C SER A 232 2.59 27.15 -11.78
N GLN A 233 1.99 27.73 -12.82
CA GLN A 233 2.74 28.30 -13.95
C GLN A 233 3.73 29.39 -13.51
N ARG A 234 3.44 30.08 -12.39
CA ARG A 234 4.34 31.08 -11.82
C ARG A 234 5.64 30.44 -11.34
N LEU A 235 5.56 29.33 -10.59
CA LEU A 235 6.74 28.59 -10.11
C LEU A 235 7.45 27.86 -11.24
N GLN A 236 6.71 27.29 -12.21
CA GLN A 236 7.30 26.67 -13.39
C GLN A 236 8.11 27.66 -14.23
N ALA A 237 7.69 28.93 -14.32
CA ALA A 237 8.43 29.97 -15.03
C ALA A 237 9.50 30.66 -14.16
N ASP A 238 9.58 30.36 -12.86
CA ASP A 238 10.52 30.98 -11.95
C ASP A 238 11.89 30.28 -12.01
N ARG A 239 12.83 30.98 -12.62
CA ARG A 239 14.21 30.52 -12.78
C ARG A 239 14.92 30.29 -11.45
N GLU A 240 14.73 31.14 -10.45
CA GLU A 240 15.41 30.97 -9.16
C GLU A 240 14.88 29.74 -8.44
N PHE A 241 13.56 29.54 -8.51
CA PHE A 241 12.88 28.35 -8.01
C PHE A 241 13.37 27.06 -8.68
N LEU A 242 13.39 27.00 -10.00
CA LEU A 242 13.84 25.81 -10.74
C LEU A 242 15.30 25.47 -10.45
N LEU A 243 16.17 26.47 -10.32
CA LEU A 243 17.56 26.25 -9.90
C LEU A 243 17.66 25.69 -8.47
N LEU A 244 16.75 26.08 -7.57
CA LEU A 244 16.68 25.56 -6.22
C LEU A 244 16.15 24.11 -6.20
N ALA A 245 15.16 23.79 -7.03
CA ALA A 245 14.68 22.42 -7.24
C ALA A 245 15.78 21.50 -7.78
N VAL A 246 16.57 21.95 -8.76
CA VAL A 246 17.73 21.20 -9.28
C VAL A 246 18.74 20.91 -8.16
N LYS A 247 19.01 21.88 -7.28
CA LYS A 247 19.94 21.71 -6.15
C LYS A 247 19.46 20.67 -5.13
N LEU A 248 18.14 20.46 -5.01
CA LEU A 248 17.56 19.44 -4.14
C LEU A 248 17.72 18.02 -4.69
N GLY A 249 18.22 17.85 -5.93
CA GLY A 249 18.44 16.54 -6.52
C GLY A 249 17.18 15.91 -7.11
N SER A 250 16.16 16.72 -7.43
CA SER A 250 14.85 16.25 -7.89
C SER A 250 14.86 15.57 -9.25
N GLY A 251 15.97 15.52 -10.00
CA GLY A 251 16.00 14.95 -11.35
C GLY A 251 15.29 15.80 -12.41
N ILE A 252 14.90 17.04 -12.07
CA ILE A 252 14.19 17.96 -12.98
C ILE A 252 15.07 18.52 -14.11
N LEU A 253 16.35 18.16 -14.14
CA LEU A 253 17.34 18.65 -15.10
C LEU A 253 16.93 18.41 -16.55
N ASP A 254 16.31 17.28 -16.87
CA ASP A 254 15.86 16.99 -18.23
C ASP A 254 14.78 17.98 -18.71
N LEU A 255 13.88 18.37 -17.81
CA LEU A 255 12.85 19.39 -18.06
C LEU A 255 13.46 20.80 -18.19
N VAL A 256 14.37 21.14 -17.29
CA VAL A 256 15.05 22.45 -17.25
C VAL A 256 16.06 22.58 -18.42
N SER A 257 16.65 21.49 -18.92
CA SER A 257 17.63 21.55 -20.01
C SER A 257 17.07 22.05 -21.35
N GLN A 258 15.76 21.89 -21.58
CA GLN A 258 15.11 22.40 -22.79
C GLN A 258 14.89 23.92 -22.76
N GLU A 259 14.82 24.52 -21.56
CA GLU A 259 14.52 25.94 -21.38
C GLU A 259 15.74 26.79 -20.99
N PHE A 260 16.79 26.20 -20.42
CA PHE A 260 17.93 26.91 -19.83
C PHE A 260 19.23 26.75 -20.65
N GLN A 261 20.05 27.81 -20.70
CA GLN A 261 21.36 27.77 -21.38
C GLN A 261 22.35 26.87 -20.63
N GLU A 262 23.15 26.07 -21.36
CA GLU A 262 24.15 25.12 -20.83
C GLU A 262 25.01 25.68 -19.68
N ARG A 263 25.36 26.97 -19.73
CA ARG A 263 26.18 27.65 -18.72
C ARG A 263 25.57 27.69 -17.31
N ASP A 264 24.26 27.81 -17.22
CA ASP A 264 23.54 27.88 -15.95
C ASP A 264 23.42 26.50 -15.29
N LEU A 265 23.23 25.47 -16.12
CA LEU A 265 23.22 24.06 -15.71
C LEU A 265 24.63 23.60 -15.30
N GLN A 266 25.66 24.04 -16.03
CA GLN A 266 27.06 23.73 -15.76
C GLN A 266 27.53 24.33 -14.42
N ASN A 267 27.17 25.56 -14.10
CA ASN A 267 27.45 26.17 -12.78
C ASN A 267 26.74 25.43 -11.62
N CYS A 268 25.56 24.86 -11.88
CA CYS A 268 24.80 24.08 -10.90
C CYS A 268 25.47 22.72 -10.65
N CYS A 269 25.88 22.03 -11.72
CA CYS A 269 26.63 20.77 -11.67
C CYS A 269 28.04 20.94 -11.04
N GLU A 270 28.72 22.05 -11.32
CA GLU A 270 30.03 22.37 -10.72
C GLU A 270 29.94 22.64 -9.22
N SER A 271 28.82 23.20 -8.74
CA SER A 271 28.52 23.35 -7.31
C SER A 271 28.25 22.02 -6.60
N PHE A 272 27.88 20.98 -7.36
CA PHE A 272 27.62 19.61 -6.88
C PHE A 272 28.89 18.77 -6.68
N GLY A 273 30.07 19.37 -6.88
CA GLY A 273 31.37 18.72 -6.76
C GLY A 273 31.59 17.98 -5.43
N ARG A 274 31.52 16.64 -5.53
CA ARG A 274 31.95 15.59 -4.58
C ARG A 274 30.94 15.19 -3.50
N GLY A 275 29.94 14.37 -3.85
CA GLY A 275 29.23 13.67 -2.76
C GLY A 275 28.02 12.79 -3.00
N ARG A 276 27.61 12.45 -4.23
CA ARG A 276 26.86 11.21 -4.54
C ARG A 276 26.43 11.23 -6.01
N LEU A 277 26.81 10.16 -6.71
CA LEU A 277 26.38 9.74 -8.05
C LEU A 277 26.74 10.70 -9.20
N SER A 278 27.48 10.10 -10.12
CA SER A 278 27.96 10.55 -11.43
C SER A 278 26.87 11.20 -12.29
N CYS A 279 26.76 12.54 -12.25
CA CYS A 279 26.12 13.29 -13.36
C CYS A 279 26.77 13.00 -14.73
N TRP A 280 27.99 12.46 -14.75
CA TRP A 280 28.71 12.09 -15.97
C TRP A 280 28.29 10.76 -16.59
N GLU A 281 27.58 9.86 -15.89
CA GLU A 281 27.11 8.60 -16.48
C GLU A 281 25.78 8.75 -17.25
N VAL A 282 25.10 9.89 -17.13
CA VAL A 282 23.91 10.23 -17.93
C VAL A 282 24.30 10.89 -19.27
N TYR A 283 25.49 11.47 -19.36
CA TYR A 283 25.97 12.12 -20.59
C TYR A 283 26.67 11.18 -21.59
N ASP A 284 27.14 10.00 -21.16
CA ASP A 284 27.84 9.03 -22.02
C ASP A 284 26.92 8.20 -22.93
N GLY A 285 25.59 8.44 -22.89
CA GLY A 285 24.62 7.85 -23.82
C GLY A 285 24.49 8.58 -25.16
N CYS A 286 25.09 9.76 -25.30
CA CYS A 286 24.94 10.63 -26.48
C CYS A 286 26.27 10.99 -27.14
N SER A 287 27.13 10.00 -27.40
CA SER A 287 28.12 10.14 -28.47
C SER A 287 28.50 8.79 -29.05
N GLU A 288 27.84 8.42 -30.15
CA GLU A 288 28.48 7.91 -31.37
C GLU A 288 27.40 7.64 -32.43
N GLY A 289 26.95 8.70 -33.10
CA GLY A 289 26.04 8.55 -34.23
C GLY A 289 25.49 9.88 -34.75
N GLU A 290 26.09 10.37 -35.83
CA GLU A 290 25.49 11.33 -36.76
C GLU A 290 25.40 12.81 -36.34
N PHE A 291 26.55 13.47 -36.23
CA PHE A 291 26.67 14.84 -36.76
C PHE A 291 27.82 14.90 -37.76
N ARG A 292 27.58 14.39 -38.97
CA ARG A 292 28.35 14.79 -40.15
C ARG A 292 27.83 16.14 -40.63
N GLY A 293 28.59 17.17 -40.29
CA GLY A 293 28.95 18.27 -41.17
C GLY A 293 27.87 19.28 -41.50
N PHE A 294 28.06 20.50 -41.00
CA PHE A 294 28.21 21.66 -41.87
C PHE A 294 29.25 22.59 -41.25
N SER A 295 30.36 22.75 -41.94
CA SER A 295 31.40 23.74 -41.68
C SER A 295 31.28 24.87 -42.71
N ASP A 296 31.46 26.08 -42.20
CA ASP A 296 31.51 27.43 -42.83
C ASP A 296 30.20 28.02 -43.37
#